data_AF-A0A3N1LKQ6-F1
#
_entry.id   AF-A0A3N1LKQ6-F1
#
_cell.length_a   1.000
_cell.length_b   1.000
_cell.length_c   1.000
_cell.angle_alpha   90.00
_cell.angle_beta   90.00
_cell.angle_gamma   90.00
#
_symmetry.space_group_name_H-M   'P 1'
#
loop_
_entity.id
_entity.type
_entity.pdbx_description
1 polymer ?
#
loop_
_entity_poly.entity_id
_entity_poly.type
_entity_poly.pdbx_seq_one_letter_code
_entity_poly.pdbx_strand_id
1 'polypeptide(L)'
;MREKAARRAPVDSDRPFGYVRPIAIPPKGRSMMRLPRWLCLAALVAATGCNVLQADGGASTPKPQAAAVAPPAPPAPPPAPPIKFVPSVDTKDLPSKSCVTERDRRNDLLVRLQTEMSVTGLTCQWKAEKGRNLLDLYAGFSRRNHQRLLTTQDEHGKFLARYEKGSAPRLFDRYRTILANEEMAVAGKFGHPDYCAHRYARFNEVATLEGKGLDTWLDAMGKTREKEYKACK
;
A
#
# COMPACT_ATOMS: atom_id res chain seq x y z
N MET A 1 3.73 14.09 -57.87
CA MET A 1 3.82 14.36 -56.43
C MET A 1 2.63 15.23 -56.03
N ARG A 2 1.68 14.70 -55.27
CA ARG A 2 0.51 15.46 -54.77
C ARG A 2 0.34 15.13 -53.28
N GLU A 3 0.67 16.12 -52.47
CA GLU A 3 0.65 16.13 -51.01
C GLU A 3 -0.81 16.25 -50.53
N LYS A 4 -1.32 15.23 -49.83
CA LYS A 4 -2.65 15.27 -49.21
C LYS A 4 -2.51 15.77 -47.78
N ALA A 5 -2.85 17.04 -47.56
CA ALA A 5 -3.00 17.63 -46.24
C ALA A 5 -4.23 17.04 -45.52
N ALA A 6 -4.01 16.36 -44.39
CA ALA A 6 -5.06 15.87 -43.52
C ALA A 6 -5.61 17.01 -42.64
N ARG A 7 -6.88 17.36 -42.82
CA ARG A 7 -7.61 18.30 -41.96
C ARG A 7 -7.91 17.63 -40.61
N ARG A 8 -7.45 18.24 -39.51
CA ARG A 8 -7.86 17.88 -38.15
C ARG A 8 -9.29 18.39 -37.91
N ALA A 9 -10.16 17.52 -37.42
CA ALA A 9 -11.49 17.90 -36.95
C ALA A 9 -11.39 18.67 -35.61
N PRO A 10 -12.28 19.65 -35.36
CA PRO A 10 -12.32 20.38 -34.09
C PRO A 10 -12.82 19.48 -32.96
N VAL A 11 -12.19 19.63 -31.79
CA VAL A 11 -12.57 18.96 -30.54
C VAL A 11 -13.75 19.71 -29.94
N ASP A 12 -14.91 19.07 -29.95
CA ASP A 12 -16.16 19.51 -29.34
C ASP A 12 -16.00 19.51 -27.80
N SER A 13 -15.96 20.71 -27.21
CA SER A 13 -15.63 20.93 -25.78
C SER A 13 -16.85 21.23 -24.90
N ASP A 14 -18.08 20.99 -25.37
CA ASP A 14 -19.30 21.28 -24.61
C ASP A 14 -20.13 20.01 -24.37
N ARG A 15 -19.64 19.12 -23.50
CA ARG A 15 -20.53 18.16 -22.81
C ARG A 15 -20.67 18.52 -21.34
N PRO A 16 -21.88 18.89 -20.87
CA PRO A 16 -22.11 19.11 -19.46
C PRO A 16 -21.92 17.80 -18.70
N PHE A 17 -21.21 17.91 -17.57
CA PHE A 17 -20.99 16.83 -16.61
C PHE A 17 -22.32 16.13 -16.30
N GLY A 18 -22.44 14.88 -16.74
CA GLY A 18 -23.56 14.03 -16.41
C GLY A 18 -23.65 13.87 -14.90
N TYR A 19 -24.76 14.33 -14.33
CA TYR A 19 -25.17 14.02 -12.97
C TYR A 19 -25.16 12.49 -12.78
N VAL A 20 -24.19 12.00 -12.01
CA VAL A 20 -24.20 10.62 -11.50
C VAL A 20 -25.38 10.51 -10.56
N ARG A 21 -26.43 9.79 -10.98
CA ARG A 21 -27.56 9.46 -10.12
C ARG A 21 -27.05 8.70 -8.88
N PRO A 22 -27.44 9.08 -7.66
CA PRO A 22 -27.11 8.30 -6.47
C PRO A 22 -27.72 6.90 -6.60
N ILE A 23 -26.88 5.88 -6.45
CA ILE A 23 -27.31 4.50 -6.35
C ILE A 23 -28.05 4.36 -5.02
N ALA A 24 -29.37 4.15 -5.09
CA ALA A 24 -30.19 3.79 -3.95
C ALA A 24 -29.72 2.42 -3.42
N ILE A 25 -29.04 2.43 -2.27
CA ILE A 25 -28.68 1.21 -1.54
C ILE A 25 -29.98 0.70 -0.89
N PRO A 26 -30.47 -0.51 -1.21
CA PRO A 26 -31.62 -1.07 -0.52
C PRO A 26 -31.27 -1.28 0.96
N PRO A 27 -32.17 -0.97 1.91
CA PRO A 27 -31.91 -1.20 3.32
C PRO A 27 -31.72 -2.70 3.55
N LYS A 28 -30.50 -3.09 3.94
CA LYS A 28 -30.22 -4.43 4.43
C LYS A 28 -31.19 -4.73 5.57
N GLY A 29 -31.97 -5.80 5.40
CA GLY A 29 -32.82 -6.35 6.44
C GLY A 29 -32.05 -6.48 7.75
N ARG A 30 -32.57 -5.80 8.78
CA ARG A 30 -32.17 -5.98 10.17
C ARG A 30 -32.41 -7.44 10.54
N SER A 31 -31.37 -8.26 10.45
CA SER A 31 -31.35 -9.55 11.11
C SER A 31 -31.25 -9.25 12.61
N MET A 32 -32.37 -9.39 13.32
CA MET A 32 -32.41 -9.36 14.78
C MET A 32 -31.55 -10.52 15.30
N MET A 33 -30.30 -10.23 15.62
CA MET A 33 -29.57 -11.06 16.57
C MET A 33 -30.30 -10.96 17.91
N ARG A 34 -30.99 -12.03 18.29
CA ARG A 34 -31.43 -12.26 19.67
C ARG A 34 -30.17 -12.39 20.52
N LEU A 35 -29.81 -11.33 21.25
CA LEU A 35 -28.79 -11.42 22.28
C LEU A 35 -29.29 -12.33 23.42
N PRO A 36 -28.44 -13.22 23.97
CA PRO A 36 -28.79 -14.02 25.14
C PRO A 36 -29.01 -13.13 26.36
N ARG A 37 -30.09 -13.44 27.06
CA ARG A 37 -30.77 -12.67 28.12
C ARG A 37 -30.04 -12.66 29.48
N TRP A 38 -28.73 -12.88 29.51
CA TRP A 38 -27.93 -13.09 30.73
C TRP A 38 -26.94 -11.97 31.07
N LEU A 39 -26.95 -10.85 30.35
CA LEU A 39 -26.03 -9.71 30.59
C LEU A 39 -26.70 -8.44 31.15
N CYS A 40 -27.89 -8.57 31.75
CA CYS A 40 -28.56 -7.47 32.45
C CYS A 40 -28.55 -7.70 33.96
N LEU A 41 -27.37 -7.62 34.59
CA LEU A 41 -27.23 -7.55 36.04
C LEU A 41 -25.84 -6.97 36.39
N ALA A 42 -25.66 -5.67 36.15
CA ALA A 42 -24.68 -4.82 36.84
C ALA A 42 -24.75 -3.39 36.27
N ALA A 43 -25.82 -2.67 36.60
CA ALA A 43 -25.85 -1.22 36.48
C ALA A 43 -26.70 -0.66 37.61
N LEU A 44 -26.05 -0.26 38.71
CA LEU A 44 -26.51 0.80 39.61
C LEU A 44 -25.43 1.10 40.67
N VAL A 45 -25.45 2.34 41.17
CA VAL A 45 -24.52 3.00 42.12
C VAL A 45 -23.28 3.63 41.43
N ALA A 46 -23.06 4.95 41.39
CA ALA A 46 -23.78 6.09 41.91
C ALA A 46 -23.45 7.34 41.08
N ALA A 47 -24.45 8.19 40.91
CA ALA A 47 -24.29 9.59 40.53
C ALA A 47 -23.99 10.41 41.79
N THR A 48 -22.95 11.24 41.79
CA THR A 48 -22.88 12.56 42.49
C THR A 48 -21.48 13.15 42.32
N GLY A 49 -21.40 14.44 41.97
CA GLY A 49 -20.18 15.23 42.14
C GLY A 49 -19.89 16.21 41.01
N CYS A 50 -20.60 17.34 40.99
CA CYS A 50 -20.04 18.59 40.48
C CYS A 50 -18.73 18.87 41.23
N ASN A 51 -17.64 19.12 40.51
CA ASN A 51 -16.47 19.76 41.10
C ASN A 51 -16.12 21.03 40.34
N VAL A 52 -16.01 22.06 41.16
CA VAL A 52 -15.82 23.48 40.92
C VAL A 52 -14.44 23.73 40.30
N LEU A 53 -14.38 24.66 39.35
CA LEU A 53 -13.14 25.34 38.97
C LEU A 53 -12.56 26.01 40.22
N GLN A 54 -11.45 25.49 40.73
CA GLN A 54 -10.68 26.14 41.77
C GLN A 54 -9.32 26.54 41.21
N ALA A 55 -9.21 27.84 40.95
CA ALA A 55 -7.96 28.52 40.70
C ALA A 55 -7.28 28.74 42.06
N ASP A 56 -6.19 28.02 42.30
CA ASP A 56 -5.27 28.32 43.39
C ASP A 56 -3.85 28.46 42.85
N GLY A 57 -3.34 29.68 42.98
CA GLY A 57 -1.96 30.03 42.71
C GLY A 57 -1.05 29.39 43.77
N GLY A 58 -0.31 28.37 43.36
CA GLY A 58 0.77 27.78 44.14
C GLY A 58 2.10 28.03 43.44
N ALA A 59 2.84 29.05 43.90
CA ALA A 59 4.22 29.29 43.49
C ALA A 59 5.10 28.11 43.94
N SER A 60 5.35 27.17 43.05
CA SER A 60 6.36 26.12 43.23
C SER A 60 7.67 26.60 42.62
N THR A 61 8.60 27.01 43.47
CA THR A 61 10.01 27.25 43.13
C THR A 61 10.63 26.00 42.48
N PRO A 62 11.29 26.11 41.30
CA PRO A 62 11.99 24.98 40.70
C PRO A 62 13.25 24.65 41.51
N LYS A 63 13.32 23.42 42.02
CA LYS A 63 14.55 22.83 42.56
C LYS A 63 15.54 22.63 41.40
N PRO A 64 16.84 22.95 41.53
CA PRO A 64 17.81 22.67 40.48
C PRO A 64 17.91 21.16 40.26
N GLN A 65 17.43 20.69 39.11
CA GLN A 65 17.74 19.34 38.64
C GLN A 65 19.21 19.34 38.22
N ALA A 66 20.02 18.59 38.96
CA ALA A 66 21.38 18.28 38.56
C ALA A 66 21.33 17.62 37.17
N ALA A 67 21.99 18.24 36.21
CA ALA A 67 22.16 17.72 34.87
C ALA A 67 22.87 16.35 34.96
N ALA A 68 22.10 15.27 34.78
CA ALA A 68 22.67 13.96 34.56
C ALA A 68 23.45 14.02 33.24
N VAL A 69 24.77 13.83 33.33
CA VAL A 69 25.66 13.72 32.18
C VAL A 69 25.16 12.56 31.32
N ALA A 70 24.70 12.88 30.11
CA ALA A 70 24.32 11.86 29.14
C ALA A 70 25.54 10.97 28.84
N PRO A 71 25.38 9.63 28.84
CA PRO A 71 26.46 8.75 28.44
C PRO A 71 26.88 9.06 26.99
N PRO A 72 28.18 8.95 26.67
CA PRO A 72 28.67 9.24 25.32
C PRO A 72 27.93 8.36 24.31
N ALA A 73 27.46 9.00 23.23
CA ALA A 73 26.77 8.33 22.15
C ALA A 73 27.64 7.16 21.62
N PRO A 74 27.07 5.96 21.43
CA PRO A 74 27.81 4.86 20.83
C PRO A 74 28.34 5.28 19.44
N PRO A 75 29.55 4.82 19.06
CA PRO A 75 30.13 5.16 17.77
C PRO A 75 29.16 4.80 16.65
N ALA A 76 29.02 5.71 15.69
CA ALA A 76 28.17 5.51 14.53
C ALA A 76 28.51 4.16 13.87
N PRO A 77 27.51 3.32 13.55
CA PRO A 77 27.78 2.05 12.89
C PRO A 77 28.51 2.30 11.56
N PRO A 78 29.45 1.42 11.18
CA PRO A 78 30.14 1.53 9.91
C PRO A 78 29.12 1.58 8.76
N PRO A 79 29.41 2.30 7.67
CA PRO A 79 28.53 2.38 6.51
C PRO A 79 28.24 0.96 6.01
N ALA A 80 26.96 0.62 5.95
CA ALA A 80 26.52 -0.68 5.48
C ALA A 80 27.05 -0.94 4.07
N PRO A 81 27.48 -2.16 3.77
CA PRO A 81 27.93 -2.51 2.43
C PRO A 81 26.79 -2.26 1.43
N PRO A 82 27.08 -1.81 0.20
CA PRO A 82 26.07 -1.55 -0.81
C PRO A 82 25.27 -2.84 -1.05
N ILE A 83 23.98 -2.83 -0.66
CA ILE A 83 23.06 -3.93 -0.93
C ILE A 83 22.87 -4.00 -2.44
N LYS A 84 23.54 -4.96 -3.07
CA LYS A 84 23.50 -5.15 -4.52
C LYS A 84 22.13 -5.57 -5.03
N PHE A 85 21.24 -6.07 -4.18
CA PHE A 85 19.88 -6.44 -4.53
C PHE A 85 19.04 -6.72 -3.27
N VAL A 86 17.97 -5.96 -3.02
CA VAL A 86 16.89 -6.43 -2.14
C VAL A 86 15.94 -7.24 -3.03
N PRO A 87 15.82 -8.57 -2.84
CA PRO A 87 14.92 -9.37 -3.65
C PRO A 87 13.49 -8.86 -3.49
N SER A 88 12.83 -8.65 -4.63
CA SER A 88 11.38 -8.53 -4.68
C SER A 88 10.77 -9.85 -4.21
N VAL A 89 9.65 -9.76 -3.50
CA VAL A 89 8.79 -10.87 -3.05
C VAL A 89 8.64 -11.92 -4.17
N ASP A 90 8.71 -13.23 -3.88
CA ASP A 90 8.79 -14.34 -4.86
C ASP A 90 7.40 -14.71 -5.46
N THR A 91 7.33 -15.35 -6.64
CA THR A 91 6.07 -15.90 -7.22
C THR A 91 5.65 -17.27 -6.72
N LYS A 92 6.23 -17.76 -5.60
CA LYS A 92 5.87 -19.07 -5.04
C LYS A 92 4.37 -19.23 -4.75
N ASP A 93 3.65 -18.12 -4.64
CA ASP A 93 2.20 -18.08 -4.41
C ASP A 93 1.34 -18.09 -5.68
N LEU A 94 1.94 -17.98 -6.87
CA LEU A 94 1.18 -18.24 -8.09
C LEU A 94 0.89 -19.74 -8.19
N PRO A 95 -0.32 -20.14 -8.60
CA PRO A 95 -0.66 -21.54 -8.75
C PRO A 95 0.34 -22.24 -9.68
N SER A 96 0.93 -23.36 -9.25
CA SER A 96 2.00 -24.08 -10.00
C SER A 96 1.58 -24.60 -11.38
N LYS A 97 0.26 -24.68 -11.62
CA LYS A 97 -0.36 -25.05 -12.91
C LYS A 97 -0.79 -23.84 -13.75
N SER A 98 -0.60 -22.62 -13.25
CA SER A 98 -1.01 -21.42 -13.94
C SER A 98 -0.20 -21.22 -15.21
N CYS A 99 -0.90 -20.94 -16.29
CA CYS A 99 -0.28 -20.40 -17.49
C CYS A 99 -0.55 -18.91 -17.45
N VAL A 100 0.50 -18.11 -17.58
CA VAL A 100 0.42 -16.66 -17.33
C VAL A 100 0.49 -15.95 -18.66
N THR A 101 -0.57 -15.22 -19.00
CA THR A 101 -0.54 -14.31 -20.16
C THR A 101 0.30 -13.07 -19.84
N GLU A 102 0.74 -12.32 -20.84
CA GLU A 102 1.48 -11.08 -20.62
C GLU A 102 0.68 -10.08 -19.75
N ARG A 103 -0.65 -10.03 -19.94
CA ARG A 103 -1.55 -9.21 -19.13
C ARG A 103 -1.60 -9.68 -17.68
N ASP A 104 -1.75 -10.99 -17.46
CA ASP A 104 -1.75 -11.57 -16.11
C ASP A 104 -0.43 -11.29 -15.39
N ARG A 105 0.71 -11.38 -16.12
CA ARG A 105 2.04 -11.04 -15.61
C ARG A 105 2.15 -9.57 -15.21
N ARG A 106 1.70 -8.63 -16.07
CA ARG A 106 1.73 -7.20 -15.73
C ARG A 106 0.85 -6.89 -14.52
N ASN A 107 -0.31 -7.51 -14.43
CA ASN A 107 -1.21 -7.37 -13.28
C ASN A 107 -0.55 -7.88 -12.00
N ASP A 108 0.08 -9.06 -12.02
CA ASP A 108 0.85 -9.59 -10.91
C ASP A 108 1.95 -8.63 -10.43
N LEU A 109 2.79 -8.16 -11.35
CA LEU A 109 3.89 -7.24 -11.05
C LEU A 109 3.39 -5.91 -10.47
N LEU A 110 2.24 -5.42 -10.93
CA LEU A 110 1.64 -4.19 -10.40
C LEU A 110 1.12 -4.39 -8.97
N VAL A 111 0.50 -5.53 -8.66
CA VAL A 111 0.04 -5.86 -7.29
C VAL A 111 1.23 -5.98 -6.35
N ARG A 112 2.32 -6.61 -6.80
CA ARG A 112 3.58 -6.69 -6.06
C ARG A 112 4.16 -5.31 -5.80
N LEU A 113 4.32 -4.49 -6.83
CA LEU A 113 4.80 -3.11 -6.69
C LEU A 113 3.95 -2.32 -5.69
N GLN A 114 2.62 -2.37 -5.83
CA GLN A 114 1.71 -1.67 -4.93
C GLN A 114 1.88 -2.12 -3.48
N THR A 115 2.01 -3.44 -3.26
CA THR A 115 2.18 -4.02 -1.92
C THR A 115 3.54 -3.65 -1.33
N GLU A 116 4.61 -3.74 -2.11
CA GLU A 116 5.96 -3.31 -1.72
C GLU A 116 5.95 -1.84 -1.30
N MET A 117 5.42 -0.94 -2.14
CA MET A 117 5.34 0.49 -1.80
C MET A 117 4.53 0.75 -0.54
N SER A 118 3.41 0.05 -0.35
CA SER A 118 2.57 0.18 0.84
C SER A 118 3.29 -0.26 2.10
N VAL A 119 3.88 -1.46 2.08
CA VAL A 119 4.55 -2.05 3.24
C VAL A 119 5.78 -1.23 3.60
N THR A 120 6.64 -0.93 2.64
CA THR A 120 7.81 -0.06 2.90
C THR A 120 7.38 1.32 3.39
N GLY A 121 6.32 1.92 2.83
CA GLY A 121 5.83 3.23 3.28
C GLY A 121 5.48 3.25 4.76
N LEU A 122 4.90 2.16 5.27
CA LEU A 122 4.60 1.99 6.70
C LEU A 122 5.87 1.70 7.50
N THR A 123 6.71 0.76 7.04
CA THR A 123 7.95 0.35 7.72
C THR A 123 8.96 1.49 7.84
N CYS A 124 9.02 2.38 6.85
CA CYS A 124 9.99 3.45 6.75
C CYS A 124 9.42 4.83 7.14
N GLN A 125 8.23 4.89 7.74
CA GLN A 125 7.52 6.15 8.02
C GLN A 125 8.35 7.17 8.80
N TRP A 126 9.20 6.71 9.73
CA TRP A 126 10.04 7.57 10.58
C TRP A 126 11.26 8.14 9.86
N LYS A 127 11.58 7.66 8.65
CA LYS A 127 12.73 8.13 7.86
C LYS A 127 12.24 8.90 6.64
N ALA A 128 11.94 10.18 6.85
CA ALA A 128 11.81 11.12 5.74
C ALA A 128 13.20 11.39 5.14
N GLU A 129 13.60 10.61 4.14
CA GLU A 129 14.80 10.92 3.36
C GLU A 129 14.52 12.11 2.45
N LYS A 130 15.36 13.15 2.55
CA LYS A 130 15.33 14.34 1.69
C LYS A 130 13.95 15.03 1.65
N GLY A 131 13.24 15.05 2.79
CA GLY A 131 11.95 15.71 2.93
C GLY A 131 10.79 15.03 2.18
N ARG A 132 10.96 13.82 1.65
CA ARG A 132 9.86 13.03 1.06
C ARG A 132 9.69 11.74 1.83
N ASN A 133 8.50 11.53 2.38
CA ASN A 133 8.13 10.29 3.01
C ASN A 133 7.79 9.24 1.93
N LEU A 134 8.26 8.00 2.10
CA LEU A 134 7.92 6.88 1.22
C LEU A 134 6.41 6.60 1.19
N LEU A 135 5.71 6.88 2.30
CA LEU A 135 4.26 6.80 2.37
C LEU A 135 3.57 7.81 1.45
N ASP A 136 4.12 9.02 1.31
CA ASP A 136 3.59 10.05 0.40
C ASP A 136 3.80 9.66 -1.06
N LEU A 137 4.95 9.05 -1.38
CA LEU A 137 5.23 8.49 -2.71
C LEU A 137 4.21 7.41 -3.07
N TYR A 138 3.92 6.50 -2.14
CA TYR A 138 2.88 5.49 -2.31
C TYR A 138 1.48 6.10 -2.49
N ALA A 139 1.11 7.08 -1.67
CA ALA A 139 -0.18 7.75 -1.78
C ALA A 139 -0.32 8.48 -3.13
N GLY A 140 0.74 9.15 -3.59
CA GLY A 140 0.78 9.80 -4.89
C GLY A 140 0.66 8.81 -6.05
N PHE A 141 1.42 7.70 -6.00
CA PHE A 141 1.33 6.62 -6.98
C PHE A 141 -0.07 6.02 -7.05
N SER A 142 -0.67 5.74 -5.90
CA SER A 142 -2.01 5.13 -5.79
C SER A 142 -3.11 6.03 -6.34
N ARG A 143 -3.02 7.35 -6.12
CA ARG A 143 -3.96 8.32 -6.70
C ARG A 143 -3.85 8.39 -8.22
N ARG A 144 -2.62 8.50 -8.75
CA ARG A 144 -2.37 8.55 -10.21
C ARG A 144 -2.86 7.30 -10.93
N ASN A 145 -2.55 6.13 -10.37
CA ASN A 145 -2.85 4.85 -11.00
C ASN A 145 -4.16 4.20 -10.48
N HIS A 146 -5.03 4.96 -9.81
CA HIS A 146 -6.20 4.42 -9.09
C HIS A 146 -7.07 3.49 -9.94
N GLN A 147 -7.48 3.93 -11.13
CA GLN A 147 -8.33 3.13 -12.02
C GLN A 147 -7.65 1.84 -12.47
N ARG A 148 -6.34 1.92 -12.75
CA ARG A 148 -5.55 0.73 -13.13
C ARG A 148 -5.43 -0.23 -11.96
N LEU A 149 -5.19 0.25 -10.75
CA LEU A 149 -5.11 -0.59 -9.55
C LEU A 149 -6.43 -1.33 -9.28
N LEU A 150 -7.59 -0.65 -9.41
CA LEU A 150 -8.90 -1.29 -9.28
C LEU A 150 -9.14 -2.37 -10.34
N THR A 151 -8.82 -2.05 -11.60
CA THR A 151 -8.95 -3.01 -12.71
C THR A 151 -8.06 -4.23 -12.50
N THR A 152 -6.80 -4.00 -12.12
CA THR A 152 -5.84 -5.06 -11.82
C THR A 152 -6.29 -5.91 -10.62
N GLN A 153 -6.90 -5.33 -9.59
CA GLN A 153 -7.46 -6.09 -8.47
C GLN A 153 -8.54 -7.07 -8.93
N ASP A 154 -9.50 -6.61 -9.74
CA ASP A 154 -10.57 -7.46 -10.26
C ASP A 154 -10.03 -8.55 -11.19
N GLU A 155 -9.17 -8.18 -12.15
CA GLU A 155 -8.61 -9.11 -13.13
C GLU A 155 -7.69 -10.15 -12.49
N HIS A 156 -6.82 -9.73 -11.58
CA HIS A 156 -5.91 -10.64 -10.89
C HIS A 156 -6.67 -11.56 -9.92
N GLY A 157 -7.69 -11.06 -9.22
CA GLY A 157 -8.57 -11.90 -8.42
C GLY A 157 -9.28 -12.98 -9.27
N LYS A 158 -9.79 -12.61 -10.45
CA LYS A 158 -10.37 -13.57 -11.40
C LYS A 158 -9.33 -14.57 -11.92
N PHE A 159 -8.10 -14.13 -12.16
CA PHE A 159 -6.99 -15.02 -12.49
C PHE A 159 -6.75 -16.05 -11.39
N LEU A 160 -6.63 -15.64 -10.13
CA LEU A 160 -6.43 -16.57 -9.00
C LEU A 160 -7.59 -17.56 -8.87
N ALA A 161 -8.83 -17.08 -9.04
CA ALA A 161 -10.04 -17.93 -8.98
C ALA A 161 -10.14 -18.98 -10.09
N ARG A 162 -9.40 -18.84 -11.20
CA ARG A 162 -9.31 -19.90 -12.24
C ARG A 162 -8.58 -21.14 -11.75
N TYR A 163 -7.72 -21.00 -10.76
CA TYR A 163 -6.81 -22.06 -10.32
C TYR A 163 -7.04 -22.47 -8.86
N GLU A 164 -7.60 -21.60 -8.04
CA GLU A 164 -7.94 -21.85 -6.64
C GLU A 164 -9.45 -21.79 -6.41
N LYS A 165 -9.94 -22.62 -5.49
CA LYS A 165 -11.35 -22.59 -5.08
C LYS A 165 -11.59 -21.40 -4.16
N GLY A 166 -12.45 -20.47 -4.56
CA GLY A 166 -12.86 -19.34 -3.72
C GLY A 166 -13.40 -18.17 -4.51
N SER A 167 -13.89 -17.15 -3.80
CA SER A 167 -14.29 -15.89 -4.43
C SER A 167 -13.06 -15.06 -4.83
N ALA A 168 -13.05 -14.51 -6.05
CA ALA A 168 -11.96 -13.69 -6.57
C ALA A 168 -11.47 -12.57 -5.61
N PRO A 169 -12.35 -11.77 -4.96
CA PRO A 169 -11.89 -10.75 -4.00
C PRO A 169 -11.12 -11.34 -2.81
N ARG A 170 -11.65 -12.42 -2.21
CA ARG A 170 -10.99 -13.10 -1.08
C ARG A 170 -9.62 -13.66 -1.45
N LEU A 171 -9.50 -14.25 -2.65
CA LEU A 171 -8.22 -14.80 -3.12
C LEU A 171 -7.21 -13.68 -3.35
N PHE A 172 -7.64 -12.55 -3.93
CA PHE A 172 -6.80 -11.38 -4.09
C PHE A 172 -6.33 -10.80 -2.74
N ASP A 173 -7.21 -10.68 -1.75
CA ASP A 173 -6.86 -10.19 -0.41
C ASP A 173 -5.87 -11.12 0.30
N ARG A 174 -6.08 -12.44 0.19
CA ARG A 174 -5.12 -13.45 0.68
C ARG A 174 -3.77 -13.28 0.00
N TYR A 175 -3.76 -13.14 -1.33
CA TYR A 175 -2.53 -12.96 -2.10
C TYR A 175 -1.75 -11.72 -1.64
N ARG A 176 -2.41 -10.57 -1.52
CA ARG A 176 -1.80 -9.33 -0.97
C ARG A 176 -1.25 -9.51 0.44
N THR A 177 -1.94 -10.27 1.28
CA THR A 177 -1.49 -10.55 2.65
C THR A 177 -0.20 -11.36 2.66
N ILE A 178 -0.11 -12.38 1.80
CA ILE A 178 1.11 -13.18 1.67
C ILE A 178 2.26 -12.28 1.18
N LEU A 179 2.04 -11.51 0.12
CA LEU A 179 3.05 -10.58 -0.40
C LEU A 179 3.54 -9.59 0.67
N ALA A 180 2.64 -9.08 1.50
CA ALA A 180 2.99 -8.15 2.57
C ALA A 180 3.86 -8.81 3.64
N ASN A 181 3.55 -10.06 4.02
CA ASN A 181 4.35 -10.81 4.99
C ASN A 181 5.75 -11.13 4.47
N GLU A 182 5.85 -11.51 3.20
CA GLU A 182 7.14 -11.75 2.55
C GLU A 182 7.98 -10.46 2.48
N GLU A 183 7.37 -9.32 2.13
CA GLU A 183 8.06 -8.03 2.11
C GLU A 183 8.55 -7.61 3.51
N MET A 184 7.75 -7.87 4.55
CA MET A 184 8.18 -7.65 5.93
C MET A 184 9.34 -8.57 6.33
N ALA A 185 9.32 -9.84 5.89
CA ALA A 185 10.44 -10.76 6.13
C ALA A 185 11.72 -10.28 5.43
N VAL A 186 11.60 -9.69 4.23
CA VAL A 186 12.70 -9.03 3.53
C VAL A 186 13.23 -7.86 4.36
N ALA A 187 12.37 -6.94 4.81
CA ALA A 187 12.78 -5.81 5.65
C ALA A 187 13.51 -6.26 6.93
N GLY A 188 13.05 -7.35 7.56
CA GLY A 188 13.70 -7.93 8.74
C GLY A 188 15.11 -8.47 8.48
N LYS A 189 15.38 -9.00 7.27
CA LYS A 189 16.70 -9.55 6.90
C LYS A 189 17.77 -8.47 6.68
N PHE A 190 17.38 -7.34 6.09
CA PHE A 190 18.31 -6.26 5.74
C PHE A 190 18.49 -5.22 6.85
N GLY A 191 17.57 -5.19 7.82
CA GLY A 191 17.51 -4.13 8.82
C GLY A 191 16.86 -2.86 8.26
N HIS A 192 16.18 -2.11 9.14
CA HIS A 192 15.41 -0.92 8.74
C HIS A 192 16.20 0.14 7.95
N PRO A 193 17.41 0.58 8.35
CA PRO A 193 18.08 1.69 7.66
C PRO A 193 18.39 1.38 6.19
N ASP A 194 18.99 0.22 5.92
CA ASP A 194 19.46 -0.12 4.58
C ASP A 194 18.31 -0.54 3.66
N TYR A 195 17.31 -1.22 4.22
CA TYR A 195 16.06 -1.52 3.52
C TYR A 195 15.37 -0.24 3.02
N CYS A 196 15.22 0.76 3.89
CA CYS A 196 14.55 2.01 3.53
C CYS A 196 15.33 2.80 2.46
N ALA A 197 16.65 2.93 2.60
CA ALA A 197 17.49 3.63 1.63
C ALA A 197 17.44 2.96 0.25
N HIS A 198 17.48 1.63 0.20
CA HIS A 198 17.38 0.88 -1.04
C HIS A 198 16.02 1.06 -1.73
N ARG A 199 14.92 0.95 -0.97
CA ARG A 199 13.56 1.13 -1.49
C ARG A 199 13.28 2.56 -1.96
N TYR A 200 13.88 3.56 -1.31
CA TYR A 200 13.71 4.96 -1.67
C TYR A 200 14.11 5.25 -3.12
N ALA A 201 15.27 4.75 -3.58
CA ALA A 201 15.72 4.96 -4.95
C ALA A 201 14.72 4.43 -5.99
N ARG A 202 14.29 3.17 -5.80
CA ARG A 202 13.33 2.50 -6.69
C ARG A 202 11.96 3.19 -6.71
N PHE A 203 11.48 3.65 -5.56
CA PHE A 203 10.16 4.27 -5.49
C PHE A 203 10.12 5.68 -6.04
N ASN A 204 11.23 6.42 -6.01
CA ASN A 204 11.30 7.73 -6.67
C ASN A 204 11.20 7.62 -8.19
N GLU A 205 11.78 6.58 -8.77
CA GLU A 205 11.65 6.29 -10.20
C GLU A 205 10.18 5.98 -10.55
N VAL A 206 9.58 4.99 -9.88
CA VAL A 206 8.28 4.43 -10.29
C VAL A 206 7.08 5.26 -9.84
N ALA A 207 7.18 6.04 -8.76
CA ALA A 207 6.03 6.74 -8.19
C ALA A 207 5.40 7.73 -9.18
N THR A 208 6.20 8.27 -10.11
CA THR A 208 5.76 9.25 -11.12
C THR A 208 5.24 8.61 -12.40
N LEU A 209 5.43 7.30 -12.59
CA LEU A 209 5.04 6.60 -13.81
C LEU A 209 3.53 6.35 -13.87
N GLU A 210 2.99 6.43 -15.09
CA GLU A 210 1.61 6.11 -15.43
C GLU A 210 1.51 5.57 -16.87
N GLY A 211 0.36 4.95 -17.18
CA GLY A 211 0.07 4.43 -18.52
C GLY A 211 1.19 3.57 -19.12
N LYS A 212 1.62 3.90 -20.34
CA LYS A 212 2.67 3.16 -21.06
C LYS A 212 4.04 3.18 -20.36
N GLY A 213 4.36 4.25 -19.62
CA GLY A 213 5.62 4.35 -18.88
C GLY A 213 5.66 3.30 -17.76
N LEU A 214 4.55 3.16 -17.04
CA LEU A 214 4.40 2.13 -16.03
C LEU A 214 4.43 0.72 -16.64
N ASP A 215 3.69 0.48 -17.73
CA ASP A 215 3.71 -0.83 -18.40
C ASP A 215 5.12 -1.22 -18.87
N THR A 216 5.89 -0.28 -19.43
CA THR A 216 7.27 -0.52 -19.88
C THR A 216 8.18 -0.90 -18.71
N TRP A 217 8.04 -0.20 -17.58
CA TRP A 217 8.78 -0.51 -16.36
C TRP A 217 8.40 -1.90 -15.81
N LEU A 218 7.11 -2.23 -15.79
CA LEU A 218 6.62 -3.55 -15.38
C LEU A 218 7.16 -4.65 -16.31
N ASP A 219 7.24 -4.43 -17.62
CA ASP A 219 7.81 -5.41 -18.54
C ASP A 219 9.31 -5.62 -18.34
N ALA A 220 10.06 -4.55 -18.06
CA ALA A 220 11.47 -4.65 -17.71
C ALA A 220 11.66 -5.48 -16.43
N MET A 221 10.83 -5.24 -15.40
CA MET A 221 10.81 -6.07 -14.20
C MET A 221 10.45 -7.53 -14.52
N GLY A 222 9.45 -7.76 -15.37
CA GLY A 222 9.02 -9.10 -15.80
C GLY A 222 10.12 -9.91 -16.47
N LYS A 223 11.02 -9.27 -17.23
CA LYS A 223 12.20 -9.94 -17.83
C LYS A 223 13.19 -10.44 -16.77
N THR A 224 13.42 -9.67 -15.71
CA THR A 224 14.30 -10.11 -14.62
C THR A 224 13.72 -11.32 -13.86
N ARG A 225 12.40 -11.53 -14.00
CA ARG A 225 11.61 -12.57 -13.35
C ARG A 225 11.06 -13.60 -14.33
N GLU A 226 11.64 -13.73 -15.52
CA GLU A 226 11.07 -14.61 -16.54
C GLU A 226 11.00 -16.09 -16.09
N LYS A 227 11.98 -16.51 -15.27
CA LYS A 227 12.04 -17.87 -14.70
C LYS A 227 10.88 -18.20 -13.76
N GLU A 228 10.21 -17.16 -13.25
CA GLU A 228 9.11 -17.27 -12.29
C GLU A 228 7.75 -17.47 -12.97
N TYR A 229 7.65 -17.22 -14.28
CA TYR A 229 6.40 -17.31 -15.02
C TYR A 229 6.45 -18.43 -16.05
N LYS A 230 5.44 -19.30 -16.04
CA LYS A 230 5.25 -20.29 -17.10
C LYS A 230 4.36 -19.71 -18.19
N ALA A 231 4.92 -19.53 -19.38
CA ALA A 231 4.16 -19.08 -20.55
C ALA A 231 3.04 -20.10 -20.90
N CYS A 232 1.87 -19.59 -21.29
CA CYS A 232 0.84 -20.42 -21.94
C CYS A 232 1.36 -20.88 -23.30
N LYS A 233 1.27 -22.19 -23.56
CA LYS A 233 1.48 -22.77 -24.90
C LYS A 233 0.19 -22.71 -25.69
#